data_AF-A0A151RJI0-F1
#
_entry.id   AF-A0A151RJI0-F1
#
_cell.length_a   1.000
_cell.length_b   1.000
_cell.length_c   1.000
_cell.angle_alpha   90.00
_cell.angle_beta   90.00
_cell.angle_gamma   90.00
#
_symmetry.space_group_name_H-M   'P 1'
#
loop_
_entity.id
_entity.type
_entity.pdbx_description
1 polymer ?
#
loop_
_entity_poly.entity_id
_entity_poly.type
_entity_poly.pdbx_seq_one_letter_code
_entity_poly.pdbx_strand_id
1 'polypeptide(L)'
;MHSKWVKTGIFEFIQLAKFDLHFSDPQMLLSAIFFWNRETRAFEFSCGFVCPTLLDIVAITGLAPIGDRFYPDLFEEEISIKETSISWDKKTYLAFITAHMG
;
A
#
# COMPACT_ATOMS: atom_id res chain seq x y z
N MET A 1 -18.53 -19.01 27.28
CA MET A 1 -17.43 -18.13 27.75
C MET A 1 -16.60 -17.74 26.53
N HIS A 2 -16.70 -16.51 26.03
CA HIS A 2 -15.78 -16.06 24.98
C HIS A 2 -14.37 -16.03 25.58
N SER A 3 -13.41 -16.68 24.91
CA SER A 3 -12.03 -16.64 25.35
C SER A 3 -11.55 -15.18 25.36
N LYS A 4 -10.63 -14.85 26.25
CA LYS A 4 -10.05 -13.50 26.37
C LYS A 4 -9.54 -13.00 25.01
N TRP A 5 -9.09 -13.91 24.16
CA TRP A 5 -8.60 -13.68 22.81
C TRP A 5 -9.66 -13.12 21.84
N VAL A 6 -10.89 -13.63 21.91
CA VAL A 6 -11.99 -13.13 21.06
C VAL A 6 -12.44 -11.75 21.54
N LYS A 7 -12.51 -11.52 22.86
CA LYS A 7 -12.85 -10.20 23.40
C LYS A 7 -11.82 -9.12 23.09
N THR A 8 -10.55 -9.50 22.91
CA THR A 8 -9.45 -8.58 22.58
C THR A 8 -9.23 -8.46 21.07
N GLY A 9 -10.01 -9.15 20.23
CA GLY A 9 -9.90 -9.09 18.76
C GLY A 9 -8.72 -9.87 18.18
N ILE A 10 -8.00 -10.64 19.01
CA ILE A 10 -6.79 -11.37 18.59
C ILE A 10 -7.18 -12.58 17.72
N PHE A 11 -8.34 -13.18 17.99
CA PHE A 11 -8.84 -14.31 17.21
C PHE A 11 -9.10 -13.92 15.76
N GLU A 12 -9.79 -12.80 15.55
CA GLU A 12 -10.08 -12.22 14.24
C GLU A 12 -8.78 -11.88 13.50
N PHE A 13 -7.79 -11.36 14.23
CA PHE A 13 -6.47 -11.07 13.70
C PHE A 13 -5.72 -12.31 13.20
N ILE A 14 -5.75 -13.40 13.97
CA ILE A 14 -5.14 -14.68 13.60
C ILE A 14 -5.86 -15.28 12.37
N GLN A 15 -7.18 -15.12 12.27
CA GLN A 15 -7.92 -15.58 11.09
C GLN A 15 -7.58 -14.77 9.84
N LEU A 16 -7.37 -13.46 9.97
CA LEU A 16 -6.91 -12.61 8.87
C LEU A 16 -5.50 -12.99 8.40
N ALA A 17 -4.60 -13.34 9.31
CA ALA A 17 -3.25 -13.82 8.98
C ALA A 17 -3.22 -15.20 8.28
N LYS A 18 -4.34 -15.93 8.28
CA LYS A 18 -4.48 -17.21 7.55
C LYS A 18 -4.99 -17.02 6.13
N PHE A 19 -5.47 -15.82 5.78
CA PHE A 19 -5.66 -15.48 4.38
C PHE A 19 -4.28 -15.21 3.78
N ASP A 20 -3.92 -16.06 2.84
CA ASP A 20 -2.75 -15.87 1.98
C ASP A 20 -3.00 -14.60 1.16
N LEU A 21 -2.64 -13.43 1.70
CA LEU A 21 -2.64 -12.12 1.02
C LEU A 21 -1.52 -12.06 -0.05
N HIS A 22 -1.22 -13.21 -0.64
CA HIS A 22 -0.04 -13.47 -1.45
C HIS A 22 -0.16 -12.99 -2.90
N PHE A 23 -1.11 -12.10 -3.20
CA PHE A 23 -1.12 -11.41 -4.48
C PHE A 23 -1.74 -10.04 -4.27
N SER A 24 -0.88 -9.03 -4.09
CA SER A 24 -1.26 -7.65 -4.38
C SER A 24 -1.80 -7.62 -5.82
N ASP A 25 -3.10 -7.43 -6.01
CA ASP A 25 -3.68 -7.30 -7.34
C ASP A 25 -3.08 -6.05 -7.99
N PRO A 26 -2.28 -6.17 -9.07
CA PRO A 26 -1.63 -5.03 -9.70
C PRO A 26 -2.63 -3.97 -10.17
N GLN A 27 -3.85 -4.38 -10.54
CA GLN A 27 -4.90 -3.46 -10.96
C GLN A 27 -5.49 -2.71 -9.77
N MET A 28 -5.64 -3.37 -8.62
CA MET A 28 -6.12 -2.74 -7.39
C MET A 28 -5.08 -1.77 -6.82
N LEU A 29 -3.80 -2.14 -6.85
CA LEU A 29 -2.70 -1.27 -6.44
C LEU A 29 -2.59 -0.04 -7.35
N LEU A 30 -2.65 -0.22 -8.67
CA LEU A 30 -2.61 0.88 -9.64
C LEU A 30 -3.79 1.83 -9.45
N SER A 31 -4.99 1.28 -9.22
CA SER A 31 -6.19 2.07 -8.94
C SER A 31 -6.05 2.86 -7.64
N ALA A 32 -5.53 2.24 -6.58
CA ALA A 32 -5.31 2.91 -5.31
C ALA A 32 -4.33 4.09 -5.46
N ILE A 33 -3.25 3.94 -6.22
CA ILE A 33 -2.31 5.05 -6.51
C ILE A 33 -3.00 6.17 -7.29
N PHE A 34 -3.82 5.82 -8.29
CA PHE A 34 -4.48 6.81 -9.14
C PHE A 34 -5.52 7.65 -8.40
N PHE A 35 -6.29 7.02 -7.51
CA PHE A 35 -7.35 7.70 -6.77
C PHE A 35 -6.90 8.26 -5.42
N TRP A 36 -5.69 7.94 -4.95
CA TRP A 36 -5.18 8.43 -3.66
C TRP A 36 -4.89 9.92 -3.68
N ASN A 37 -5.63 10.68 -2.88
CA ASN A 37 -5.36 12.09 -2.64
C ASN A 37 -4.50 12.24 -1.38
N ARG A 38 -3.29 12.78 -1.55
CA ARG A 38 -2.31 12.96 -0.45
C ARG A 38 -2.77 13.94 0.62
N GLU A 39 -3.49 14.99 0.24
CA GLU A 39 -3.93 16.05 1.14
C GLU A 39 -5.06 15.56 2.05
N THR A 40 -6.03 14.84 1.47
CA THR A 40 -7.19 14.33 2.23
C THR A 40 -6.95 12.96 2.86
N ARG A 41 -5.91 12.23 2.44
CA ARG A 41 -5.58 10.86 2.86
C ARG A 41 -6.72 9.88 2.60
N ALA A 42 -7.39 10.05 1.46
CA ALA A 42 -8.54 9.25 1.04
C ALA A 42 -8.48 9.00 -0.47
N PHE A 43 -9.23 8.00 -0.94
CA PHE A 43 -9.51 7.83 -2.36
C PHE A 43 -10.58 8.83 -2.81
N GLU A 44 -10.31 9.56 -3.88
CA GLU A 44 -11.21 10.56 -4.43
C GLU A 44 -11.91 10.01 -5.68
N PHE A 45 -13.22 9.82 -5.57
CA PHE A 45 -14.08 9.43 -6.69
C PHE A 45 -15.05 10.57 -7.03
N SER A 46 -15.64 10.50 -8.22
CA SER A 46 -16.70 11.46 -8.63
C SER A 46 -17.92 11.44 -7.69
N CYS A 47 -18.14 10.34 -6.97
CA CYS A 47 -19.21 10.19 -5.98
C CYS A 47 -18.80 10.59 -4.55
N GLY A 48 -17.54 11.00 -4.32
CA GLY A 48 -17.04 11.44 -3.01
C GLY A 48 -15.77 10.72 -2.56
N PHE A 49 -15.38 10.99 -1.31
CA PHE A 49 -14.19 10.40 -0.69
C PHE A 49 -14.48 9.03 -0.07
N VAL A 50 -13.54 8.11 -0.25
CA VAL A 50 -13.50 6.83 0.45
C VAL A 50 -12.22 6.77 1.28
N CYS A 51 -12.35 6.77 2.60
CA CYS A 51 -11.21 6.62 3.50
C CYS A 51 -10.93 5.12 3.72
N PRO A 52 -9.84 4.57 3.17
CA PRO A 52 -9.51 3.17 3.40
C PRO A 52 -9.14 2.93 4.88
N THR A 53 -9.58 1.81 5.43
CA THR A 53 -9.13 1.32 6.73
C THR A 53 -7.76 0.65 6.62
N LEU A 54 -7.11 0.39 7.75
CA LEU A 54 -5.84 -0.35 7.78
C LEU A 54 -5.96 -1.73 7.10
N LEU A 55 -7.11 -2.39 7.24
CA LEU A 55 -7.36 -3.69 6.62
C LEU A 55 -7.50 -3.57 5.10
N ASP A 56 -8.11 -2.50 4.61
CA ASP A 56 -8.22 -2.23 3.17
C ASP A 56 -6.84 -1.98 2.57
N ILE A 57 -5.98 -1.21 3.24
CA ILE A 57 -4.60 -0.97 2.79
C ILE A 57 -3.79 -2.27 2.72
N VAL A 58 -3.93 -3.13 3.73
CA VAL A 58 -3.32 -4.46 3.75
C VAL A 58 -3.81 -5.31 2.58
N ALA A 59 -5.11 -5.29 2.29
CA ALA A 59 -5.70 -6.00 1.16
C ALA A 59 -5.21 -5.47 -0.20
N ILE A 60 -5.05 -4.16 -0.34
CA ILE A 60 -4.58 -3.50 -1.56
C ILE A 60 -3.10 -3.78 -1.82
N THR A 61 -2.28 -3.68 -0.77
CA THR A 61 -0.83 -3.72 -0.88
C THR A 61 -0.25 -5.12 -0.72
N GLY A 62 -1.03 -6.07 -0.16
CA GLY A 62 -0.53 -7.38 0.26
C GLY A 62 0.44 -7.29 1.44
N LEU A 63 0.62 -6.12 2.06
CA LEU A 63 1.52 -5.95 3.19
C LEU A 63 0.91 -6.54 4.45
N ALA A 64 1.73 -7.23 5.24
CA ALA A 64 1.27 -7.76 6.52
C ALA A 64 0.86 -6.60 7.46
N PRO A 65 -0.32 -6.68 8.09
CA PRO A 65 -0.79 -5.66 9.05
C PRO A 65 0.07 -5.62 10.32
N ILE A 66 0.85 -6.67 10.57
CA ILE A 66 1.86 -6.74 11.63
C ILE A 66 3.23 -6.87 10.96
N GLY A 67 4.01 -5.80 11.04
CA GLY A 67 5.44 -5.79 10.74
C GLY A 67 6.20 -5.13 11.88
N ASP A 68 7.52 -5.01 11.72
CA ASP A 68 8.35 -4.24 12.66
C ASP A 68 7.80 -2.82 12.78
N ARG A 69 7.66 -2.34 14.02
CA ARG A 69 7.18 -0.98 14.27
C ARG A 69 8.20 0.00 13.71
N PHE A 70 7.77 0.83 12.76
CA PHE A 70 8.56 1.98 12.33
C PHE A 70 8.61 2.98 13.48
N TYR A 71 9.78 3.12 14.11
CA TYR A 71 10.05 4.13 15.11
C TYR A 71 10.67 5.34 14.40
N PRO A 72 9.90 6.41 14.10
CA PRO A 72 10.42 7.57 13.38
C PRO A 72 11.59 8.23 14.13
N ASP A 73 11.65 8.07 15.46
CA ASP A 73 12.67 8.63 16.32
C ASP A 73 14.00 7.86 16.31
N LEU A 74 14.05 6.66 15.69
CA LEU A 74 15.27 5.85 15.57
C LEU A 74 16.04 6.08 14.26
N PHE A 75 15.42 6.77 13.29
CA PHE A 75 16.07 7.11 12.03
C PHE A 75 16.48 8.59 12.06
N GLU A 76 17.70 8.88 12.53
CA GLU A 76 18.35 10.18 12.23
C GLU A 76 18.78 10.28 10.76
N GLU A 77 18.73 9.17 10.02
CA GLU A 77 19.08 9.14 8.62
C GLU A 77 17.86 9.54 7.79
N GLU A 78 17.80 10.84 7.46
CA GLU A 78 16.96 11.41 6.42
C GLU A 78 16.98 10.44 5.23
N ILE A 79 15.87 9.73 4.98
CA ILE A 79 15.77 8.71 3.92
C ILE A 79 16.28 9.37 2.65
N SER A 80 17.49 9.00 2.24
CA SER A 80 18.13 9.60 1.08
C SER A 80 17.25 9.26 -0.10
N ILE A 81 16.66 10.29 -0.71
CA ILE A 81 15.81 10.17 -1.91
C ILE A 81 16.55 9.41 -3.03
N LYS A 82 17.88 9.27 -2.95
CA LYS A 82 18.70 8.47 -3.86
C LYS A 82 18.55 6.96 -3.70
N GLU A 83 18.11 6.44 -2.55
CA GLU A 83 17.87 5.00 -2.35
C GLU A 83 16.42 4.59 -2.69
N THR A 84 15.47 5.51 -2.54
CA THR A 84 14.07 5.33 -2.96
C THR A 84 13.76 5.90 -4.34
N SER A 85 14.76 6.47 -5.04
CA SER A 85 14.60 6.85 -6.43
C SER A 85 14.41 5.58 -7.25
N ILE A 86 13.16 5.32 -7.62
CA ILE A 86 12.87 4.53 -8.82
C ILE A 86 13.76 5.16 -9.90
N SER A 87 14.78 4.42 -10.36
CA SER A 87 15.65 4.89 -11.41
C SER A 87 14.80 5.02 -12.67
N TRP A 88 14.33 6.24 -12.92
CA TRP A 88 13.72 6.64 -14.18
C TRP A 88 14.77 6.78 -15.28
N ASP A 89 16.01 6.32 -15.06
CA ASP A 89 17.01 6.27 -16.12
C ASP A 89 16.62 5.21 -17.14
N LYS A 90 15.82 5.68 -18.10
CA LYS A 90 15.77 5.27 -19.49
C LYS A 90 15.55 3.77 -19.70
N LYS A 91 14.31 3.41 -20.08
CA LYS A 91 14.08 2.68 -21.34
C LYS A 91 12.64 2.45 -21.78
N THR A 92 11.61 2.73 -20.98
CA THR A 92 10.27 2.26 -21.38
C THR A 92 9.48 3.26 -22.22
N TYR A 93 9.28 4.49 -21.74
CA TYR A 93 8.38 5.43 -22.43
C TYR A 93 9.02 6.12 -23.65
N LEU A 94 10.28 6.55 -23.53
CA LEU A 94 11.00 7.15 -24.65
C LEU A 94 11.19 6.16 -25.81
N ALA A 95 11.48 4.88 -25.50
CA ALA A 95 11.62 3.84 -26.53
C ALA A 95 10.30 3.56 -27.24
N PHE A 96 9.16 3.62 -26.53
CA PHE A 96 7.84 3.46 -27.12
C PHE A 96 7.54 4.55 -28.15
N ILE A 97 7.84 5.82 -27.83
CA ILE A 97 7.64 6.96 -28.73
C ILE A 97 8.51 6.81 -29.99
N THR A 98 9.79 6.49 -29.85
CA THR A 98 10.69 6.32 -31.00
C THR A 98 10.27 5.18 -31.92
N ALA A 99 9.68 4.10 -31.37
CA ALA A 99 9.28 2.95 -32.16
C ALA A 99 7.96 3.12 -32.94
N HIS A 100 7.09 4.06 -32.54
CA HIS A 100 5.72 4.13 -33.09
C HIS A 100 5.32 5.50 -33.67
N MET A 101 6.12 6.55 -33.45
CA MET A 101 5.87 7.89 -34.00
C MET A 101 6.95 8.36 -34.98
N GLY A 102 7.56 7.42 -35.71
CA GLY A 102 8.41 7.69 -36.86
C GLY A 102 7.62 7.71 -38.16
#